data_AF-A0A9D6LE27-F1
#
_entry.id   AF-A0A9D6LE27-F1
#
_cell.length_a   1.000
_cell.length_b   1.000
_cell.length_c   1.000
_cell.angle_alpha   90.00
_cell.angle_beta   90.00
_cell.angle_gamma   90.00
#
_symmetry.space_group_name_H-M   'P 1'
#
loop_
_entity.id
_entity.type
_entity.pdbx_description
1 polymer ?
#
loop_
_entity_poly.entity_id
_entity_poly.type
_entity_poly.pdbx_seq_one_letter_code
_entity_poly.pdbx_strand_id
1 'polypeptide(L)'
;MFSRKSPAWAAVLASALAAAAAPGGVVHAALVASSPLVGTQAKSFAAYARASLAHPELGRLGHALYFEDPSCPSKGAEPLGPPSIATMIPAADATAATAEAEKLLSALLGRFGLSRAQAVSAVPDTGLTMVSPAAAGRPWSISVLVAPQGLVLPIDGRAYFVPSALIALHELGHVARIAPGETTPARHTGAGDSVYEIGPALEQVVTTDEVYKRVHGLALDRVVAYPKRLPANGRGLELGVLANTMRVLWARYGTMEAALLSDEGLRFVGGYYKSVCP
;
A
#
# COMPACT_ATOMS: atom_id res chain seq x y z
N MET A 1 15.97 7.59 3.73
CA MET A 1 16.50 6.41 4.46
C MET A 1 16.35 6.70 5.95
N PHE A 2 15.35 6.13 6.65
CA PHE A 2 15.15 6.42 8.07
C PHE A 2 16.35 5.95 8.88
N SER A 3 17.02 6.88 9.55
CA SER A 3 18.10 6.59 10.49
C SER A 3 17.56 5.78 11.67
N ARG A 4 18.15 4.61 11.93
CA ARG A 4 17.92 3.76 13.13
C ARG A 4 18.20 4.47 14.47
N LYS A 5 18.56 5.76 14.45
CA LYS A 5 18.90 6.57 15.62
C LYS A 5 17.76 7.49 16.09
N SER A 6 16.59 7.49 15.45
CA SER A 6 15.45 8.25 15.97
C SER A 6 14.95 7.63 17.29
N PRO A 7 14.89 8.41 18.40
CA PRO A 7 14.41 7.92 19.69
C PRO A 7 12.94 7.48 19.65
N ALA A 8 12.15 7.98 18.70
CA ALA A 8 10.79 7.51 18.45
C ALA A 8 10.76 6.08 17.88
N TRP A 9 11.73 5.72 17.03
CA TRP A 9 11.90 4.37 16.51
C TRP A 9 12.35 3.41 17.62
N ALA A 10 13.24 3.85 18.51
CA ALA A 10 13.69 3.05 19.64
C ALA A 10 12.53 2.73 20.60
N ALA A 11 11.59 3.65 20.82
CA ALA A 11 10.40 3.41 21.64
C ALA A 11 9.41 2.43 20.98
N VAL A 12 9.16 2.56 19.68
CA VAL A 12 8.29 1.63 18.92
C VAL A 12 8.91 0.23 18.84
N LEU A 13 10.23 0.15 18.60
CA LEU A 13 10.97 -1.12 18.57
C LEU A 13 11.06 -1.73 19.97
N ALA A 14 11.23 -0.94 21.03
CA ALA A 14 11.28 -1.43 22.41
C ALA A 14 9.91 -1.94 22.89
N SER A 15 8.81 -1.28 22.53
CA SER A 15 7.46 -1.79 22.80
C SER A 15 7.15 -3.07 22.02
N ALA A 16 7.62 -3.18 20.77
CA ALA A 16 7.48 -4.39 19.96
C ALA A 16 8.36 -5.56 20.46
N LEU A 17 9.58 -5.27 20.91
CA LEU A 17 10.53 -6.26 21.46
C LEU A 17 10.14 -6.73 22.86
N ALA A 18 9.57 -5.85 23.69
CA ALA A 18 9.06 -6.23 25.00
C ALA A 18 7.83 -7.17 24.90
N ALA A 19 7.01 -7.02 23.85
CA ALA A 19 5.92 -7.95 23.55
C ALA A 19 6.43 -9.32 23.02
N ALA A 20 7.57 -9.35 22.34
CA ALA A 20 8.17 -10.56 21.77
C ALA A 20 8.96 -11.44 22.78
N ALA A 21 9.20 -10.95 24.00
CA ALA A 21 10.01 -11.64 25.01
C ALA A 21 9.22 -12.61 25.93
N ALA A 22 7.92 -12.80 25.69
CA ALA A 22 7.13 -13.81 26.39
C ALA A 22 7.49 -15.23 25.90
N PRO A 23 7.63 -16.23 26.80
CA PRO A 23 8.05 -17.58 26.42
C PRO A 23 6.92 -18.29 25.66
N GLY A 24 7.11 -18.49 24.35
CA GLY A 24 6.16 -19.21 23.50
C GLY A 24 6.46 -19.12 22.01
N GLY A 25 7.40 -19.95 21.54
CA GLY A 25 7.48 -20.50 20.18
C GLY A 25 7.29 -19.56 18.97
N VAL A 26 8.40 -19.15 18.35
CA VAL A 26 8.40 -18.66 16.96
C VAL A 26 8.15 -19.85 16.02
N VAL A 27 7.04 -19.82 15.27
CA VAL A 27 6.75 -20.82 14.21
C VAL A 27 6.62 -20.10 12.87
N HIS A 28 7.48 -20.49 11.93
CA HIS A 28 7.49 -20.07 10.52
C HIS A 28 6.48 -20.87 9.69
N ALA A 29 5.69 -20.22 8.81
CA ALA A 29 5.02 -20.92 7.68
C ALA A 29 4.51 -20.00 6.53
N ALA A 30 4.48 -20.59 5.34
CA ALA A 30 4.38 -20.06 3.96
C ALA A 30 2.97 -19.68 3.44
N LEU A 31 2.87 -18.76 2.47
CA LEU A 31 1.78 -18.64 1.49
C LEU A 31 2.25 -19.16 0.11
N VAL A 32 1.94 -20.42 -0.14
CA VAL A 32 1.60 -21.09 -1.40
C VAL A 32 1.93 -20.44 -2.77
N ALA A 33 2.89 -21.05 -3.50
CA ALA A 33 3.05 -20.97 -4.95
C ALA A 33 1.81 -21.39 -5.80
N SER A 34 0.66 -21.64 -5.16
CA SER A 34 -0.60 -22.07 -5.79
C SER A 34 -1.82 -21.26 -5.34
N SER A 35 -1.64 -20.10 -4.69
CA SER A 35 -2.77 -19.18 -4.52
C SER A 35 -3.18 -18.66 -5.91
N PRO A 36 -4.47 -18.68 -6.27
CA PRO A 36 -4.93 -18.18 -7.57
C PRO A 36 -4.76 -16.66 -7.72
N LEU A 37 -4.36 -15.95 -6.65
CA LEU A 37 -3.97 -14.54 -6.71
C LEU A 37 -2.59 -14.34 -7.34
N VAL A 38 -1.69 -15.31 -7.20
CA VAL A 38 -0.27 -15.16 -7.52
C VAL A 38 -0.06 -14.94 -9.00
N GLY A 39 0.70 -13.91 -9.33
CA GLY A 39 1.07 -13.60 -10.70
C GLY A 39 -0.10 -13.19 -11.59
N THR A 40 -1.31 -12.98 -11.04
CA THR A 40 -2.47 -12.50 -11.80
C THR A 40 -2.22 -11.15 -12.46
N GLN A 41 -1.30 -10.36 -11.91
CA GLN A 41 -0.86 -9.08 -12.45
C GLN A 41 0.62 -9.07 -12.89
N ALA A 42 1.36 -10.17 -12.76
CA ALA A 42 2.80 -10.21 -13.04
C ALA A 42 3.16 -9.77 -14.47
N LYS A 43 2.34 -10.13 -15.47
CA LYS A 43 2.57 -9.71 -16.87
C LYS A 43 2.44 -8.20 -17.03
N SER A 44 1.40 -7.60 -16.46
CA SER A 44 1.18 -6.14 -16.50
C SER A 44 2.27 -5.41 -15.72
N PHE A 45 2.64 -5.95 -14.55
CA PHE A 45 3.74 -5.42 -13.74
C PHE A 45 5.07 -5.45 -14.48
N ALA A 46 5.44 -6.55 -15.14
CA ALA A 46 6.68 -6.62 -15.90
C ALA A 46 6.70 -5.63 -17.08
N ALA A 47 5.55 -5.39 -17.74
CA ALA A 47 5.44 -4.37 -18.78
C ALA A 47 5.61 -2.96 -18.20
N TYR A 48 4.97 -2.69 -17.07
CA TYR A 48 5.10 -1.44 -16.33
C TYR A 48 6.51 -1.17 -15.85
N ALA A 49 7.18 -2.14 -15.23
CA ALA A 49 8.54 -1.97 -14.74
C ALA A 49 9.54 -1.64 -15.87
N ARG A 50 9.33 -2.19 -17.07
CA ARG A 50 10.12 -1.82 -18.25
C ARG A 50 9.79 -0.42 -18.75
N ALA A 51 8.50 -0.09 -18.85
CA ALA A 51 8.05 1.19 -19.38
C ALA A 51 8.33 2.37 -18.42
N SER A 52 8.27 2.16 -17.11
CA SER A 52 8.47 3.20 -16.10
C SER A 52 9.85 3.85 -16.17
N LEU A 53 10.84 3.16 -16.75
CA LEU A 53 12.17 3.73 -17.01
C LEU A 53 12.15 4.88 -18.02
N ALA A 54 11.20 4.87 -18.96
CA ALA A 54 11.01 5.93 -19.94
C ALA A 54 10.07 7.06 -19.44
N HIS A 55 9.44 6.87 -18.28
CA HIS A 55 8.41 7.73 -17.72
C HIS A 55 8.79 8.18 -16.30
N PRO A 56 9.74 9.13 -16.17
CA PRO A 56 10.26 9.57 -14.87
C PRO A 56 9.18 10.15 -13.93
N GLU A 57 8.07 10.65 -14.48
CA GLU A 57 6.88 11.09 -13.74
C GLU A 57 6.24 9.98 -12.90
N LEU A 58 6.30 8.72 -13.34
CA LEU A 58 5.76 7.58 -12.59
C LEU A 58 6.63 7.30 -11.35
N GLY A 59 7.94 7.36 -11.49
CA GLY A 59 8.87 7.26 -10.36
C GLY A 59 8.66 8.38 -9.33
N ARG A 60 8.36 9.61 -9.79
CA ARG A 60 8.02 10.74 -8.90
C ARG A 60 6.70 10.53 -8.16
N LEU A 61 5.67 10.01 -8.83
CA LEU A 61 4.42 9.64 -8.18
C LEU A 61 4.67 8.58 -7.09
N GLY A 62 5.46 7.54 -7.40
CA GLY A 62 5.85 6.52 -6.41
C GLY A 62 6.56 7.11 -5.21
N HIS A 63 7.48 8.05 -5.45
CA HIS A 63 8.12 8.75 -4.35
C HIS A 63 7.10 9.56 -3.52
N ALA A 64 6.24 10.34 -4.16
CA ALA A 64 5.25 11.18 -3.47
C ALA A 64 4.24 10.37 -2.62
N LEU A 65 3.95 9.12 -2.99
CA LEU A 65 3.07 8.24 -2.21
C LEU A 65 3.67 7.86 -0.83
N TYR A 66 5.00 7.86 -0.70
CA TYR A 66 5.71 7.40 0.50
C TYR A 66 6.58 8.46 1.18
N PHE A 67 6.92 9.53 0.48
CA PHE A 67 7.86 10.56 0.94
C PHE A 67 7.23 11.94 0.80
N GLU A 68 7.51 12.83 1.75
CA GLU A 68 6.95 14.19 1.79
C GLU A 68 7.67 15.18 0.87
N ASP A 69 8.86 14.84 0.35
CA ASP A 69 9.64 15.74 -0.52
C ASP A 69 9.68 15.21 -1.96
N PRO A 70 9.12 15.93 -2.96
CA PRO A 70 9.18 15.54 -4.35
C PRO A 70 10.47 16.03 -5.05
N SER A 71 11.32 16.80 -4.35
CA SER A 71 12.48 17.51 -4.92
C SER A 71 13.66 16.58 -5.18
N CYS A 72 13.53 15.82 -6.26
CA CYS A 72 14.52 14.89 -6.79
C CYS A 72 14.85 13.74 -5.82
N PRO A 73 15.07 12.51 -6.32
CA PRO A 73 15.65 11.44 -5.52
C PRO A 73 17.13 11.76 -5.26
N SER A 74 17.41 12.83 -4.53
CA SER A 74 18.73 13.03 -3.94
C SER A 74 18.92 11.88 -2.94
N LYS A 75 20.07 11.21 -3.04
CA LYS A 75 20.50 10.20 -2.08
C LYS A 75 20.48 10.86 -0.68
N GLY A 76 19.40 10.69 0.07
CA GLY A 76 19.28 11.35 1.37
C GLY A 76 17.91 11.85 1.75
N ALA A 77 16.89 11.82 0.87
CA ALA A 77 15.52 12.13 1.29
C ALA A 77 15.12 11.22 2.46
N GLU A 78 15.09 11.81 3.65
CA GLU A 78 14.50 11.16 4.82
C GLU A 78 12.98 11.27 4.65
N PRO A 79 12.24 10.18 4.80
CA PRO A 79 10.79 10.28 4.96
C PRO A 79 10.49 11.16 6.19
N LEU A 80 10.03 12.39 5.94
CA LEU A 80 9.84 13.41 6.98
C LEU A 80 8.54 13.25 7.77
N GLY A 81 7.71 12.26 7.46
CA GLY A 81 6.45 12.05 8.15
C GLY A 81 5.71 10.78 7.71
N PRO A 82 4.57 10.47 8.36
CA PRO A 82 3.68 9.40 7.92
C PRO A 82 3.13 9.70 6.52
N PRO A 83 2.93 8.67 5.67
CA PRO A 83 2.51 8.85 4.28
C PRO A 83 1.18 9.60 4.19
N SER A 84 1.02 10.47 3.19
CA SER A 84 -0.19 11.31 3.03
C SER A 84 -1.49 10.48 3.03
N ILE A 85 -1.43 9.26 2.50
CA ILE A 85 -2.53 8.28 2.45
C ILE A 85 -3.10 8.01 3.85
N ALA A 86 -2.26 8.03 4.89
CA ALA A 86 -2.66 7.79 6.27
C ALA A 86 -3.59 8.87 6.84
N THR A 87 -3.74 10.02 6.18
CA THR A 87 -4.60 11.14 6.64
C THR A 87 -6.02 11.10 6.11
N MET A 88 -6.40 10.04 5.38
CA MET A 88 -7.68 9.99 4.68
C MET A 88 -8.86 9.62 5.60
N ILE A 89 -8.63 8.85 6.66
CA ILE A 89 -9.66 8.38 7.58
C ILE A 89 -9.40 8.97 8.97
N PRO A 90 -10.26 9.86 9.50
CA PRO A 90 -10.20 10.32 10.88
C PRO A 90 -10.29 9.15 11.87
N ALA A 91 -9.57 9.23 13.00
CA ALA A 91 -9.63 8.17 14.02
C ALA A 91 -11.02 8.01 14.67
N ALA A 92 -11.86 9.04 14.63
CA ALA A 92 -13.25 8.96 15.07
C ALA A 92 -14.08 7.95 14.24
N ASP A 93 -13.66 7.66 13.01
CA ASP A 93 -14.36 6.76 12.10
C ASP A 93 -13.85 5.32 12.19
N ALA A 94 -12.92 5.01 13.10
CA ALA A 94 -12.17 3.76 13.10
C ALA A 94 -13.04 2.49 13.08
N THR A 95 -14.11 2.45 13.87
CA THR A 95 -15.02 1.29 13.93
C THR A 95 -15.76 1.08 12.60
N ALA A 96 -16.34 2.14 12.04
CA ALA A 96 -17.07 2.05 10.76
C ALA A 96 -16.12 1.76 9.60
N ALA A 97 -14.96 2.41 9.57
CA ALA A 97 -13.92 2.20 8.57
C ALA A 97 -13.37 0.77 8.59
N THR A 98 -13.18 0.18 9.78
CA THR A 98 -12.80 -1.23 9.93
C THR A 98 -13.86 -2.13 9.30
N ALA A 99 -15.14 -1.93 9.63
CA ALA A 99 -16.21 -2.75 9.08
C ALA A 99 -16.29 -2.69 7.55
N GLU A 100 -16.12 -1.52 6.94
CA GLU A 100 -16.11 -1.38 5.48
C GLU A 100 -14.87 -1.97 4.82
N ALA A 101 -13.68 -1.74 5.40
CA ALA A 101 -12.43 -2.31 4.89
C ALA A 101 -12.46 -3.86 4.93
N GLU A 102 -13.07 -4.43 5.96
CA GLU A 102 -13.26 -5.87 6.11
C GLU A 102 -14.17 -6.49 5.05
N LYS A 103 -15.20 -5.76 4.62
CA LYS A 103 -16.06 -6.18 3.49
C LYS A 103 -15.26 -6.22 2.20
N LEU A 104 -14.43 -5.21 1.94
CA LEU A 104 -13.59 -5.14 0.74
C LEU A 104 -12.55 -6.29 0.71
N LEU A 105 -11.87 -6.53 1.84
CA LEU A 105 -10.93 -7.64 1.97
C LEU A 105 -11.65 -8.98 1.75
N SER A 106 -12.79 -9.19 2.41
CA SER A 106 -13.58 -10.41 2.24
C SER A 106 -14.03 -10.62 0.79
N ALA A 107 -14.44 -9.57 0.09
CA ALA A 107 -14.82 -9.64 -1.32
C ALA A 107 -13.62 -10.02 -2.21
N LEU A 108 -12.44 -9.43 -1.98
CA LEU A 108 -11.22 -9.82 -2.71
C LEU A 108 -10.89 -11.29 -2.49
N LEU A 109 -10.82 -11.72 -1.22
CA LEU A 109 -10.50 -13.10 -0.88
C LEU A 109 -11.49 -14.09 -1.48
N GLY A 110 -12.79 -13.78 -1.44
CA GLY A 110 -13.84 -14.58 -2.06
C GLY A 110 -13.67 -14.79 -3.57
N ARG A 111 -13.19 -13.78 -4.31
CA ARG A 111 -12.89 -13.93 -5.76
C ARG A 111 -11.79 -14.94 -6.06
N PHE A 112 -10.92 -15.19 -5.09
CA PHE A 112 -9.81 -16.13 -5.18
C PHE A 112 -10.09 -17.44 -4.43
N GLY A 113 -11.31 -17.66 -3.93
CA GLY A 113 -11.66 -18.84 -3.15
C GLY A 113 -10.87 -18.95 -1.84
N LEU A 114 -10.39 -17.82 -1.31
CA LEU A 114 -9.64 -17.75 -0.07
C LEU A 114 -10.58 -17.34 1.07
N SER A 115 -10.42 -17.98 2.23
CA SER A 115 -11.00 -17.49 3.48
C SER A 115 -10.06 -16.50 4.17
N ARG A 116 -10.60 -15.69 5.08
CA ARG A 116 -9.79 -14.79 5.92
C ARG A 116 -8.70 -15.56 6.66
N ALA A 117 -9.02 -16.70 7.26
CA ALA A 117 -8.05 -17.51 8.01
C ALA A 117 -6.93 -18.10 7.14
N GLN A 118 -7.17 -18.29 5.83
CA GLN A 118 -6.13 -18.75 4.89
C GLN A 118 -5.22 -17.63 4.42
N ALA A 119 -5.72 -16.38 4.39
CA ALA A 119 -4.98 -15.23 3.90
C ALA A 119 -4.33 -14.40 5.02
N VAL A 120 -4.90 -14.47 6.22
CA VAL A 120 -4.62 -13.59 7.35
C VAL A 120 -4.63 -14.40 8.65
N SER A 121 -3.50 -14.47 9.34
CA SER A 121 -3.39 -15.03 10.69
C SER A 121 -3.30 -13.90 11.71
N ALA A 122 -4.10 -13.96 12.76
CA ALA A 122 -3.93 -13.08 13.91
C ALA A 122 -2.94 -13.74 14.86
N VAL A 123 -1.78 -13.11 15.08
CA VAL A 123 -0.89 -13.53 16.17
C VAL A 123 -1.33 -12.78 17.42
N PRO A 124 -1.66 -13.47 18.53
CA PRO A 124 -1.92 -12.79 19.79
C PRO A 124 -0.75 -11.87 20.12
N ASP A 125 -1.07 -10.63 20.48
CA ASP A 125 -0.14 -9.63 21.03
C ASP A 125 0.89 -8.98 20.08
N THR A 126 0.96 -9.38 18.80
CA THR A 126 1.84 -8.73 17.81
C THR A 126 1.22 -8.64 16.42
N GLY A 127 0.01 -8.09 16.34
CA GLY A 127 -0.58 -7.70 15.07
C GLY A 127 -1.06 -8.82 14.15
N LEU A 128 -1.70 -8.42 13.05
CA LEU A 128 -1.96 -9.25 11.89
C LEU A 128 -0.63 -9.73 11.35
N THR A 129 -0.60 -10.98 10.92
CA THR A 129 0.48 -11.58 10.17
C THR A 129 -0.18 -12.40 9.08
N MET A 130 0.06 -12.14 7.81
CA MET A 130 -0.47 -13.03 6.77
C MET A 130 0.28 -14.38 6.84
N VAL A 131 -0.39 -15.45 7.28
CA VAL A 131 0.14 -16.82 7.37
C VAL A 131 -0.96 -17.80 6.99
N SER A 132 -0.64 -18.75 6.11
CA SER A 132 -1.45 -19.93 5.80
C SER A 132 -0.89 -21.16 6.55
N PRO A 133 -1.69 -22.19 6.87
CA PRO A 133 -1.23 -23.38 7.60
C PRO A 133 -0.19 -24.21 6.82
N ALA A 134 0.75 -24.80 7.55
CA ALA A 134 1.79 -25.69 7.06
C ALA A 134 1.26 -27.04 6.56
N ALA A 135 1.61 -27.40 5.32
CA ALA A 135 1.70 -28.79 4.88
C ALA A 135 2.80 -28.91 3.79
N ALA A 136 3.86 -29.66 4.13
CA ALA A 136 4.85 -30.28 3.24
C ALA A 136 5.35 -29.46 2.02
N GLY A 137 6.44 -28.68 2.18
CA GLY A 137 7.35 -28.33 1.08
C GLY A 137 6.96 -27.18 0.13
N ARG A 138 6.61 -25.97 0.63
CA ARG A 138 6.31 -24.79 -0.24
C ARG A 138 7.17 -23.54 0.08
N PRO A 139 7.58 -22.72 -0.93
CA PRO A 139 8.76 -21.84 -0.81
C PRO A 139 8.59 -20.33 -0.47
N TRP A 140 7.42 -19.74 -0.17
CA TRP A 140 7.36 -18.29 0.19
C TRP A 140 6.19 -17.88 1.12
N SER A 141 6.33 -16.80 1.90
CA SER A 141 5.30 -16.12 2.75
C SER A 141 5.52 -14.61 2.74
N ILE A 142 4.44 -13.83 2.76
CA ILE A 142 4.49 -12.40 3.12
C ILE A 142 3.96 -12.28 4.54
N SER A 143 4.76 -11.79 5.47
CA SER A 143 4.36 -11.54 6.86
C SER A 143 4.41 -10.05 7.12
N VAL A 144 3.25 -9.45 7.35
CA VAL A 144 3.12 -8.01 7.58
C VAL A 144 2.51 -7.84 8.95
N LEU A 145 3.29 -7.27 9.88
CA LEU A 145 2.90 -7.01 11.26
C LEU A 145 2.10 -5.71 11.34
N VAL A 146 0.83 -5.80 11.74
CA VAL A 146 0.00 -4.61 11.96
C VAL A 146 -0.88 -4.75 13.18
N ALA A 147 -1.01 -3.75 14.05
CA ALA A 147 -1.93 -3.82 15.19
C ALA A 147 -3.31 -4.38 14.77
N PRO A 148 -3.90 -5.34 15.52
CA PRO A 148 -5.12 -6.04 15.08
C PRO A 148 -6.26 -5.07 14.73
N GLN A 149 -6.36 -4.00 15.51
CA GLN A 149 -7.34 -2.93 15.37
C GLN A 149 -6.99 -1.89 14.31
N GLY A 150 -5.89 -1.98 13.57
CA GLY A 150 -5.39 -0.92 12.70
C GLY A 150 -4.45 0.06 13.41
N LEU A 151 -3.92 1.02 12.65
CA LEU A 151 -2.94 1.99 13.13
C LEU A 151 -3.60 3.34 13.39
N VAL A 152 -3.43 3.88 14.59
CA VAL A 152 -3.78 5.27 14.90
C VAL A 152 -2.51 6.13 14.79
N LEU A 153 -2.56 7.16 13.95
CA LEU A 153 -1.42 8.01 13.64
C LEU A 153 -1.72 9.46 14.03
N PRO A 154 -0.97 10.05 14.99
CA PRO A 154 -1.07 11.47 15.28
C PRO A 154 -0.34 12.29 14.22
N ILE A 155 -1.06 13.13 13.47
CA ILE A 155 -0.54 13.95 12.37
C ILE A 155 -1.15 15.34 12.48
N ASP A 156 -0.31 16.37 12.57
CA ASP A 156 -0.72 17.78 12.63
C ASP A 156 -1.78 18.08 13.72
N GLY A 157 -1.59 17.47 14.89
CA GLY A 157 -2.50 17.63 16.05
C GLY A 157 -3.83 16.89 15.92
N ARG A 158 -4.01 16.05 14.89
CA ARG A 158 -5.21 15.23 14.67
C ARG A 158 -4.84 13.74 14.68
N ALA A 159 -5.78 12.90 15.07
CA ALA A 159 -5.62 11.46 15.01
C ALA A 159 -6.28 10.91 13.75
N TYR A 160 -5.52 10.17 12.96
CA TYR A 160 -6.01 9.44 11.79
C TYR A 160 -5.87 7.95 12.00
N PHE A 161 -6.57 7.17 11.19
CA PHE A 161 -6.68 5.74 11.34
C PHE A 161 -6.46 5.02 10.02
N VAL A 162 -5.66 3.96 10.05
CA VAL A 162 -5.48 3.05 8.92
C VAL A 162 -6.02 1.68 9.33
N PRO A 163 -7.19 1.28 8.79
CA PRO A 163 -7.72 -0.07 8.99
C PRO A 163 -6.69 -1.11 8.55
N SER A 164 -6.52 -2.12 9.37
CA SER A 164 -5.54 -3.16 9.12
C SER A 164 -5.88 -4.03 7.90
N ALA A 165 -7.17 -4.16 7.56
CA ALA A 165 -7.64 -4.77 6.32
C ALA A 165 -7.16 -4.01 5.06
N LEU A 166 -7.01 -2.69 5.10
CA LEU A 166 -6.45 -1.93 3.97
C LEU A 166 -4.96 -2.20 3.78
N ILE A 167 -4.24 -2.44 4.88
CA ILE A 167 -2.83 -2.84 4.84
C ILE A 167 -2.73 -4.27 4.28
N ALA A 168 -3.59 -5.19 4.70
CA ALA A 168 -3.64 -6.53 4.10
C ALA A 168 -3.95 -6.48 2.59
N LEU A 169 -4.85 -5.60 2.15
CA LEU A 169 -5.14 -5.39 0.72
C LEU A 169 -3.91 -4.90 -0.05
N HIS A 170 -3.16 -3.94 0.50
CA HIS A 170 -1.89 -3.46 -0.07
C HIS A 170 -0.92 -4.62 -0.32
N GLU A 171 -0.71 -5.45 0.70
CA GLU A 171 0.24 -6.56 0.66
C GLU A 171 -0.24 -7.71 -0.25
N LEU A 172 -1.54 -7.94 -0.35
CA LEU A 172 -2.10 -8.83 -1.38
C LEU A 172 -1.89 -8.28 -2.79
N GLY A 173 -1.89 -6.95 -2.95
CA GLY A 173 -1.51 -6.28 -4.19
C GLY A 173 -0.07 -6.62 -4.61
N HIS A 174 0.85 -6.72 -3.65
CA HIS A 174 2.21 -7.22 -3.87
C HIS A 174 2.21 -8.67 -4.37
N VAL A 175 1.52 -9.58 -3.68
CA VAL A 175 1.41 -11.00 -4.09
C VAL A 175 0.90 -11.15 -5.53
N ALA A 176 -0.07 -10.32 -5.94
CA ALA A 176 -0.63 -10.37 -7.29
C ALA A 176 0.40 -10.09 -8.40
N ARG A 177 1.47 -9.36 -8.08
CA ARG A 177 2.49 -8.88 -9.03
C ARG A 177 3.73 -9.78 -9.10
N ILE A 178 3.89 -10.72 -8.19
CA ILE A 178 5.00 -11.68 -8.18
C ILE A 178 4.78 -12.74 -9.26
N ALA A 179 5.73 -12.91 -10.17
CA ALA A 179 5.63 -13.96 -11.19
C ALA A 179 5.76 -15.37 -10.56
N PRO A 180 5.04 -16.38 -11.07
CA PRO A 180 5.18 -17.74 -10.57
C PRO A 180 6.63 -18.23 -10.62
N GLY A 181 7.15 -18.69 -9.48
CA GLY A 181 8.53 -19.18 -9.37
C GLY A 181 9.55 -18.11 -8.97
N GLU A 182 9.18 -16.83 -8.91
CA GLU A 182 10.02 -15.79 -8.32
C GLU A 182 9.85 -15.77 -6.79
N THR A 183 10.97 -15.74 -6.06
CA THR A 183 10.99 -15.76 -4.59
C THR A 183 11.05 -14.36 -3.98
N THR A 184 11.31 -13.36 -4.80
CA THR A 184 11.33 -11.95 -4.44
C THR A 184 11.07 -11.20 -5.74
N PRO A 185 10.26 -10.12 -5.75
CA PRO A 185 10.34 -9.17 -6.84
C PRO A 185 11.81 -8.82 -6.96
N ALA A 186 12.40 -9.04 -8.14
CA ALA A 186 13.82 -8.78 -8.34
C ALA A 186 14.11 -7.39 -7.79
N ARG A 187 14.89 -7.31 -6.69
CA ARG A 187 15.35 -6.05 -6.13
C ARG A 187 16.19 -5.41 -7.22
N HIS A 188 15.55 -4.62 -8.08
CA HIS A 188 16.20 -3.93 -9.16
C HIS A 188 17.01 -2.79 -8.53
N THR A 189 18.24 -3.14 -8.17
CA THR A 189 19.26 -2.29 -7.60
C THR A 189 19.34 -0.96 -8.36
N GLY A 190 18.93 0.13 -7.71
CA GLY A 190 19.17 1.51 -8.15
C GLY A 190 17.94 2.42 -8.20
N ALA A 191 16.78 1.90 -8.63
CA ALA A 191 15.52 2.66 -8.72
C ALA A 191 14.25 1.79 -8.53
N GLY A 192 14.41 0.47 -8.40
CA GLY A 192 13.34 -0.53 -8.54
C GLY A 192 12.36 -0.66 -7.38
N ASP A 193 12.77 -0.37 -6.15
CA ASP A 193 11.90 -0.57 -4.98
C ASP A 193 10.66 0.33 -5.04
N SER A 194 10.80 1.54 -5.59
CA SER A 194 9.67 2.48 -5.74
C SER A 194 8.65 2.03 -6.79
N VAL A 195 9.10 1.32 -7.84
CA VAL A 195 8.23 0.88 -8.95
C VAL A 195 7.28 -0.21 -8.50
N TYR A 196 7.77 -1.12 -7.66
CA TYR A 196 6.99 -2.22 -7.09
C TYR A 196 5.88 -1.73 -6.15
N GLU A 197 6.13 -0.65 -5.41
CA GLU A 197 5.19 -0.08 -4.45
C GLU A 197 4.08 0.79 -5.08
N ILE A 198 4.27 1.32 -6.29
CA ILE A 198 3.31 2.25 -6.90
C ILE A 198 1.92 1.64 -7.09
N GLY A 199 1.85 0.44 -7.69
CA GLY A 199 0.57 -0.22 -7.96
C GLY A 199 -0.24 -0.45 -6.69
N PRO A 200 0.32 -1.17 -5.70
CA PRO A 200 -0.31 -1.41 -4.40
C PRO A 200 -0.66 -0.13 -3.65
N ALA A 201 0.21 0.88 -3.63
CA ALA A 201 -0.07 2.16 -2.96
C ALA A 201 -1.24 2.91 -3.60
N LEU A 202 -1.36 2.89 -4.94
CA LEU A 202 -2.50 3.49 -5.63
C LEU A 202 -3.78 2.71 -5.39
N GLU A 203 -3.72 1.38 -5.36
CA GLU A 203 -4.83 0.53 -4.95
C GLU A 203 -5.25 0.87 -3.51
N GLN A 204 -4.30 1.11 -2.61
CA GLN A 204 -4.55 1.56 -1.25
C GLN A 204 -5.21 2.95 -1.21
N VAL A 205 -4.76 3.93 -2.01
CA VAL A 205 -5.41 5.24 -2.13
C VAL A 205 -6.87 5.10 -2.56
N VAL A 206 -7.12 4.32 -3.62
CA VAL A 206 -8.47 4.12 -4.18
C VAL A 206 -9.39 3.43 -3.18
N THR A 207 -8.90 2.40 -2.50
CA THR A 207 -9.68 1.63 -1.51
C THR A 207 -9.89 2.39 -0.21
N THR A 208 -8.92 3.19 0.24
CA THR A 208 -9.07 4.07 1.41
C THR A 208 -10.12 5.16 1.15
N ASP A 209 -10.11 5.77 -0.03
CA ASP A 209 -11.13 6.75 -0.45
C ASP A 209 -12.53 6.09 -0.54
N GLU A 210 -12.61 4.86 -1.04
CA GLU A 210 -13.86 4.11 -1.07
C GLU A 210 -14.40 3.79 0.34
N VAL A 211 -13.54 3.35 1.26
CA VAL A 211 -13.92 3.13 2.67
C VAL A 211 -14.44 4.42 3.28
N TYR A 212 -13.70 5.53 3.14
CA TYR A 212 -14.13 6.82 3.65
C TYR A 212 -15.51 7.22 3.11
N LYS A 213 -15.73 7.11 1.79
CA LYS A 213 -17.01 7.44 1.18
C LYS A 213 -18.16 6.57 1.66
N ARG A 214 -17.93 5.26 1.82
CA ARG A 214 -18.96 4.34 2.34
C ARG A 214 -19.33 4.67 3.79
N VAL A 215 -18.36 4.99 4.64
CA VAL A 215 -18.60 5.43 6.02
C VAL A 215 -19.45 6.70 6.07
N HIS A 216 -19.18 7.65 5.17
CA HIS A 216 -19.85 8.95 5.13
C HIS A 216 -21.06 9.02 4.17
N GLY A 217 -21.50 7.90 3.60
CA GLY A 217 -22.64 7.85 2.67
C GLY A 217 -22.44 8.68 1.39
N LEU A 218 -21.21 8.88 0.94
CA LEU A 218 -20.85 9.66 -0.24
C LEU A 218 -20.83 8.80 -1.50
N ALA A 219 -21.20 9.39 -2.63
CA ALA A 219 -21.08 8.73 -3.93
C ALA A 219 -19.61 8.47 -4.31
N LEU A 220 -19.33 7.34 -4.98
CA LEU A 220 -17.96 6.93 -5.33
C LEU A 220 -17.26 7.88 -6.31
N ASP A 221 -18.01 8.62 -7.12
CA ASP A 221 -17.53 9.62 -8.09
C ASP A 221 -17.28 11.00 -7.46
N ARG A 222 -17.72 11.23 -6.22
CA ARG A 222 -17.49 12.50 -5.52
C ARG A 222 -16.00 12.69 -5.23
N VAL A 223 -15.45 13.87 -5.53
CA VAL A 223 -14.06 14.21 -5.15
C VAL A 223 -14.06 14.69 -3.70
N VAL A 224 -13.28 14.02 -2.85
CA VAL A 224 -13.09 14.40 -1.43
C VAL A 224 -11.79 15.20 -1.28
N ALA A 225 -11.86 16.33 -0.60
CA ALA A 225 -10.69 17.11 -0.24
C ALA A 225 -10.11 16.59 1.09
N TYR A 226 -9.04 15.80 1.00
CA TYR A 226 -8.35 15.25 2.18
C TYR A 226 -7.35 16.27 2.78
N PRO A 227 -7.00 16.13 4.07
CA PRO A 227 -6.14 17.09 4.78
C PRO A 227 -4.75 17.27 4.18
N LYS A 228 -4.11 16.18 3.74
CA LYS A 228 -2.82 16.25 3.05
C LYS A 228 -2.97 16.04 1.54
N ARG A 229 -2.08 16.69 0.80
CA ARG A 229 -1.87 16.50 -0.64
C ARG A 229 -0.58 15.72 -0.83
N LEU A 230 -0.52 14.91 -1.89
CA LEU A 230 0.74 14.35 -2.33
C LEU A 230 1.66 15.50 -2.78
N PRO A 231 2.94 15.47 -2.39
CA PRO A 231 3.88 16.47 -2.82
C PRO A 231 4.02 16.43 -4.35
N ALA A 232 3.73 17.54 -5.01
CA ALA A 232 3.83 17.72 -6.46
C ALA A 232 4.17 19.19 -6.77
N ASN A 233 4.84 19.44 -7.90
CA ASN A 233 5.46 20.72 -8.26
C ASN A 233 4.53 21.94 -8.01
N GLY A 234 4.78 22.65 -6.91
CA GLY A 234 4.15 23.94 -6.55
C GLY A 234 2.66 23.91 -6.21
N ARG A 235 1.95 22.79 -6.37
CA ARG A 235 0.47 22.72 -6.18
C ARG A 235 0.00 21.58 -5.27
N GLY A 236 0.78 20.51 -5.17
CA GLY A 236 0.36 19.25 -4.56
C GLY A 236 -0.74 18.55 -5.35
N LEU A 237 -0.76 17.21 -5.33
CA LEU A 237 -1.82 16.41 -5.92
C LEU A 237 -2.81 15.99 -4.83
N GLU A 238 -4.08 16.37 -4.99
CA GLU A 238 -5.14 16.00 -4.05
C GLU A 238 -5.44 14.50 -4.10
N LEU A 239 -5.44 13.84 -2.93
CA LEU A 239 -5.67 12.40 -2.84
C LEU A 239 -7.04 11.98 -3.39
N GLY A 240 -8.10 12.76 -3.20
CA GLY A 240 -9.42 12.43 -3.74
C GLY A 240 -9.49 12.55 -5.26
N VAL A 241 -8.74 13.48 -5.86
CA VAL A 241 -8.59 13.58 -7.32
C VAL A 241 -7.83 12.38 -7.86
N LEU A 242 -6.74 11.99 -7.19
CA LEU A 242 -5.98 10.79 -7.55
C LEU A 242 -6.84 9.53 -7.44
N ALA A 243 -7.55 9.34 -6.32
CA ALA A 243 -8.41 8.18 -6.08
C ALA A 243 -9.51 8.04 -7.13
N ASN A 244 -10.22 9.12 -7.45
CA ASN A 244 -11.28 9.07 -8.46
C ASN A 244 -10.75 8.82 -9.86
N THR A 245 -9.66 9.49 -10.24
CA THR A 245 -9.04 9.31 -11.55
C THR A 245 -8.58 7.86 -11.71
N MET A 246 -7.84 7.34 -10.74
CA MET A 246 -7.34 5.97 -10.79
C MET A 246 -8.46 4.93 -10.68
N ARG A 247 -9.55 5.19 -9.95
CA ARG A 247 -10.72 4.28 -9.94
C ARG A 247 -11.32 4.13 -11.33
N VAL A 248 -11.52 5.24 -12.05
CA VAL A 248 -12.07 5.23 -13.41
C VAL A 248 -11.13 4.52 -14.37
N LEU A 249 -9.84 4.86 -14.34
CA LEU A 249 -8.85 4.23 -15.22
C LEU A 249 -8.68 2.74 -14.89
N TRP A 250 -8.61 2.37 -13.62
CA TRP A 250 -8.48 0.97 -13.22
C TRP A 250 -9.68 0.13 -13.67
N ALA A 251 -10.90 0.65 -13.51
CA ALA A 251 -12.10 -0.02 -14.03
C ALA A 251 -12.07 -0.21 -15.55
N ARG A 252 -11.49 0.74 -16.29
CA ARG A 252 -11.38 0.69 -17.76
C ARG A 252 -10.27 -0.25 -18.26
N TYR A 253 -9.10 -0.23 -17.62
CA TYR A 253 -7.89 -0.91 -18.08
C TYR A 253 -7.60 -2.24 -17.37
N GLY A 254 -8.35 -2.57 -16.32
CA GLY A 254 -8.32 -3.87 -15.63
C GLY A 254 -7.23 -4.01 -14.57
N THR A 255 -6.08 -3.34 -14.72
CA THR A 255 -5.03 -3.27 -13.69
C THR A 255 -4.52 -1.86 -13.49
N MET A 256 -3.93 -1.58 -12.32
CA MET A 256 -3.37 -0.27 -11.99
C MET A 256 -2.19 0.08 -12.91
N GLU A 257 -1.38 -0.91 -13.28
CA GLU A 257 -0.26 -0.76 -14.21
C GLU A 257 -0.75 -0.35 -15.61
N ALA A 258 -1.76 -1.04 -16.13
CA ALA A 258 -2.34 -0.71 -17.43
C ALA A 258 -3.00 0.67 -17.42
N ALA A 259 -3.65 1.03 -16.30
CA ALA A 259 -4.19 2.38 -16.08
C ALA A 259 -3.08 3.46 -16.11
N LEU A 260 -1.97 3.23 -15.42
CA LEU A 260 -0.83 4.16 -15.37
C LEU A 260 -0.14 4.35 -16.73
N LEU A 261 0.03 3.27 -17.49
CA LEU A 261 0.67 3.31 -18.81
C LEU A 261 -0.25 3.77 -19.94
N SER A 262 -1.55 3.94 -19.67
CA SER A 262 -2.47 4.50 -20.65
C SER A 262 -2.14 5.96 -20.96
N ASP A 263 -2.50 6.44 -22.15
CA ASP A 263 -2.34 7.85 -22.52
C ASP A 263 -3.00 8.80 -21.50
N GLU A 264 -4.13 8.39 -20.94
CA GLU A 264 -4.88 9.16 -19.94
C GLU A 264 -4.14 9.19 -18.59
N GLY A 265 -3.62 8.04 -18.14
CA GLY A 265 -2.81 7.93 -16.94
C GLY A 265 -1.51 8.73 -17.03
N LEU A 266 -0.77 8.59 -18.13
CA LEU A 266 0.46 9.33 -18.38
C LEU A 266 0.22 10.84 -18.49
N ARG A 267 -0.86 11.27 -19.16
CA ARG A 267 -1.23 12.71 -19.19
C ARG A 267 -1.59 13.23 -17.81
N PHE A 268 -2.33 12.46 -17.02
CA PHE A 268 -2.71 12.84 -15.65
C PHE A 268 -1.47 12.98 -14.76
N VAL A 269 -0.68 11.91 -14.62
CA VAL A 269 0.53 11.92 -13.78
C VAL A 269 1.54 12.95 -14.30
N GLY A 270 1.76 12.99 -15.61
CA GLY A 270 2.61 14.00 -16.25
C GLY A 270 2.12 15.43 -16.00
N GLY A 271 0.83 15.69 -15.92
CA GLY A 271 0.28 17.01 -15.59
C GLY A 271 0.70 17.54 -14.21
N TYR A 272 0.80 16.65 -13.21
CA TYR A 272 1.18 17.01 -11.83
C TYR A 272 2.68 16.95 -11.56
N TYR A 273 3.39 16.08 -12.28
CA TYR A 273 4.81 15.82 -12.06
C TYR A 273 5.68 16.23 -13.27
N LYS A 274 5.20 17.16 -14.10
CA LYS A 274 5.97 17.69 -15.24
C LYS A 274 7.16 18.54 -14.77
N SER A 275 8.33 18.17 -15.30
CA SER A 275 9.62 18.87 -15.34
C SER A 275 9.85 19.98 -14.29
N VAL A 276 10.61 19.66 -13.24
CA VAL A 276 11.90 20.32 -12.87
C VAL A 276 12.61 19.38 -11.88
N CYS A 277 13.54 18.57 -12.39
CA CYS A 277 14.77 18.23 -11.69
C CYS A 277 15.86 18.60 -12.70
N PRO A 278 16.61 19.69 -12.51
CA PRO A 278 17.82 19.91 -13.31
C PRO A 278 18.81 18.74 -13.13
#